data_AF-A0A2N0VVH3-F1
#
_entry.id   AF-A0A2N0VVH3-F1
#
_cell.length_a   1.000
_cell.length_b   1.000
_cell.length_c   1.000
_cell.angle_alpha   90.00
_cell.angle_beta   90.00
_cell.angle_gamma   90.00
#
_symmetry.space_group_name_H-M   'P 1'
#
loop_
_entity.id
_entity.type
_entity.pdbx_description
1 polymer ?
#
loop_
_entity_poly.entity_id
_entity_poly.type
_entity_poly.pdbx_seq_one_letter_code
_entity_poly.pdbx_strand_id
1 'polypeptide(L)'
;MIMAGSAEQQALGFVGEVPETFPGFIVPTASNPPQMLNRAVDSEAKILNNIAAKLGGNASVSGTINLLTERAPCLICSNTIEMFKPNIQILLLMYPIMAV
;
A
#
# COMPACT_ATOMS: atom_id res chain seq x y z
N MET A 1 -5.24 -6.04 16.37
CA MET A 1 -6.59 -5.96 15.79
C MET A 1 -6.60 -4.71 14.91
N ILE A 2 -6.61 -4.86 13.59
CA ILE A 2 -6.75 -3.72 12.67
C ILE A 2 -8.25 -3.47 12.54
N MET A 3 -8.71 -2.28 12.91
CA MET A 3 -10.12 -1.92 12.84
C MET A 3 -10.40 -1.29 11.46
N ALA A 4 -11.54 -1.63 10.85
CA ALA A 4 -12.04 -0.83 9.73
C ALA A 4 -12.33 0.59 10.25
N GLY A 5 -11.85 1.62 9.53
CA GLY A 5 -12.20 3.01 9.86
C GLY A 5 -13.71 3.24 9.73
N SER A 6 -14.28 4.12 10.55
CA SER A 6 -15.67 4.55 10.39
C SER A 6 -15.85 5.28 9.05
N ALA A 7 -17.09 5.42 8.58
CA ALA A 7 -17.39 6.14 7.34
C ALA A 7 -16.85 7.58 7.34
N GLU A 8 -16.86 8.25 8.49
CA GLU A 8 -16.32 9.61 8.66
C GLU A 8 -14.79 9.61 8.56
N GLN A 9 -14.12 8.62 9.15
CA GLN A 9 -12.67 8.47 9.05
C GLN A 9 -12.25 8.14 7.61
N GLN A 10 -13.00 7.28 6.92
CA GLN A 10 -12.74 6.95 5.51
C GLN A 10 -12.95 8.15 4.57
N ALA A 11 -13.92 9.03 4.89
CA ALA A 11 -14.12 10.30 4.17
C ALA A 11 -12.93 11.26 4.35
N LEU A 12 -12.27 11.21 5.52
CA LEU A 12 -11.03 11.94 5.80
C LEU A 12 -9.78 11.25 5.22
N GLY A 13 -9.93 10.11 4.54
CA GLY A 13 -8.83 9.38 3.91
C GLY A 13 -8.12 8.38 4.82
N PHE A 14 -8.67 8.06 6.00
CA PHE A 14 -8.13 6.99 6.84
C PHE A 14 -8.38 5.63 6.17
N VAL A 15 -7.28 4.89 6.00
CA VAL A 15 -7.30 3.53 5.45
C VAL A 15 -7.09 2.55 6.61
N GLY A 16 -8.11 1.74 6.89
CA GLY A 16 -8.07 0.67 7.90
C GLY A 16 -7.96 -0.71 7.24
N GLU A 17 -8.71 -1.69 7.77
CA GLU A 17 -8.99 -2.93 7.03
C GLU A 17 -9.73 -2.64 5.72
N VAL A 18 -9.21 -3.16 4.61
CA VAL A 18 -9.78 -3.04 3.27
C VAL A 18 -9.76 -4.40 2.59
N PRO A 19 -10.69 -4.67 1.65
CA PRO A 19 -10.66 -5.89 0.84
C PRO A 19 -9.30 -6.06 0.16
N GLU A 20 -8.71 -7.24 0.30
CA GLU A 20 -7.42 -7.55 -0.30
C GLU A 20 -7.63 -7.97 -1.76
N THR A 21 -7.51 -6.99 -2.66
CA THR A 21 -7.45 -7.21 -4.11
C THR A 21 -6.11 -7.82 -4.51
N PHE A 22 -5.04 -7.37 -3.84
CA PHE A 22 -3.68 -7.87 -4.06
C PHE A 22 -3.26 -8.76 -2.88
N PRO A 23 -2.94 -10.05 -3.11
CA PRO A 23 -2.55 -10.96 -2.04
C PRO A 23 -1.21 -10.54 -1.44
N GLY A 24 -1.14 -10.46 -0.11
CA GLY A 24 0.12 -10.27 0.59
C GLY A 24 0.88 -11.58 0.78
N PHE A 25 2.20 -11.49 0.98
CA PHE A 25 3.05 -12.65 1.21
C PHE A 25 3.75 -12.55 2.56
N ILE A 26 4.09 -13.73 3.08
CA ILE A 26 4.86 -13.86 4.31
C ILE A 26 6.32 -14.01 3.93
N VAL A 27 7.16 -13.08 4.41
CA VAL A 27 8.60 -13.08 4.15
C VAL A 27 9.37 -13.23 5.48
N PRO A 28 10.46 -14.00 5.51
CA PRO A 28 11.29 -14.09 6.70
C PRO A 28 12.05 -12.77 6.93
N THR A 29 12.11 -12.33 8.18
CA THR A 29 12.95 -11.20 8.58
C THR A 29 14.42 -11.62 8.72
N ALA A 30 15.32 -10.65 8.69
CA ALA A 30 16.75 -10.86 8.95
C ALA A 30 17.09 -11.11 10.44
N SER A 31 16.08 -11.27 11.31
CA SER A 31 16.26 -11.57 12.74
C SER A 31 16.76 -13.00 12.96
N ASN A 32 17.37 -13.27 14.11
CA ASN A 32 17.72 -14.63 14.53
C ASN A 32 17.05 -14.95 15.88
N PRO A 33 16.05 -15.85 15.94
CA PRO A 33 15.48 -16.62 14.82
C PRO A 33 14.67 -15.76 13.84
N PRO A 34 14.55 -16.16 12.57
CA PRO A 34 13.80 -15.41 11.57
C PRO A 34 12.33 -15.37 11.95
N GLN A 35 11.76 -14.16 11.99
CA GLN A 35 10.34 -13.96 12.21
C GLN A 35 9.65 -13.91 10.85
N MET A 36 8.46 -14.53 10.77
CA MET A 36 7.67 -14.55 9.54
C MET A 36 6.81 -13.28 9.51
N LEU A 37 7.17 -12.33 8.65
CA LEU A 37 6.48 -11.06 8.52
C LEU A 37 5.44 -11.11 7.40
N ASN A 38 4.17 -11.02 7.77
CA ASN A 38 3.10 -10.84 6.78
C ASN A 38 3.15 -9.43 6.21
N ARG A 39 3.39 -9.28 4.90
CA ARG A 39 3.46 -7.97 4.23
C ARG A 39 2.10 -7.47 3.73
N ALA A 40 1.04 -8.25 3.90
CA ALA A 40 -0.34 -7.82 3.59
C ALA A 40 -0.80 -6.64 4.47
N VAL A 41 -0.23 -6.53 5.67
CA VAL A 41 -0.55 -5.47 6.64
C VAL A 41 0.29 -4.20 6.46
N ASP A 42 1.20 -4.18 5.48
CA ASP A 42 1.98 -2.98 5.18
C ASP A 42 1.06 -1.82 4.77
N SER A 43 1.33 -0.61 5.26
CA SER A 43 0.53 0.58 4.98
C SER A 43 0.38 0.83 3.47
N GLU A 44 1.45 0.61 2.71
CA GLU A 44 1.48 0.75 1.25
C GLU A 44 0.51 -0.22 0.57
N ALA A 45 0.50 -1.49 1.00
CA ALA A 45 -0.40 -2.50 0.47
C ALA A 45 -1.87 -2.17 0.79
N LYS A 46 -2.16 -1.68 2.01
CA LYS A 46 -3.52 -1.27 2.38
C LYS A 46 -3.98 -0.02 1.62
N ILE A 47 -3.11 0.98 1.42
CA ILE A 47 -3.41 2.18 0.62
C ILE A 47 -3.71 1.81 -0.83
N LEU A 48 -2.86 0.99 -1.47
CA LEU A 48 -3.06 0.57 -2.85
C LEU A 48 -4.32 -0.29 -3.03
N ASN A 49 -4.61 -1.19 -2.08
CA ASN A 49 -5.87 -1.94 -2.07
C ASN A 49 -7.09 -1.02 -1.90
N ASN A 50 -7.01 0.00 -1.04
CA ASN A 50 -8.08 0.98 -0.89
C ASN A 50 -8.35 1.75 -2.19
N ILE A 51 -7.28 2.18 -2.88
CA ILE A 51 -7.40 2.87 -4.16
C ILE A 51 -8.00 1.93 -5.20
N ALA A 52 -7.53 0.69 -5.30
CA ALA A 52 -8.12 -0.31 -6.22
C ALA A 52 -9.61 -0.53 -5.95
N ALA A 53 -10.00 -0.61 -4.67
CA ALA A 53 -11.41 -0.75 -4.27
C ALA A 53 -12.23 0.50 -4.67
N LYS A 54 -11.69 1.71 -4.50
CA LYS A 54 -12.35 2.96 -4.92
C LYS A 54 -12.49 3.06 -6.45
N LEU A 55 -11.54 2.52 -7.21
CA LEU A 55 -11.59 2.48 -8.67
C LEU A 55 -12.60 1.44 -9.18
N GLY A 56 -13.04 0.49 -8.36
CA GLY A 56 -14.11 -0.46 -8.69
C GLY A 56 -13.84 -1.30 -9.94
N GLY A 57 -12.57 -1.59 -10.25
CA GLY A 57 -12.17 -2.32 -11.47
C GLY A 57 -12.14 -1.47 -12.74
N ASN A 58 -12.33 -0.15 -12.66
CA ASN A 58 -12.21 0.75 -13.81
C ASN A 58 -10.73 0.99 -14.17
N ALA A 59 -10.20 0.14 -15.04
CA ALA A 59 -8.82 0.20 -15.51
C ALA A 59 -8.53 1.38 -16.44
N SER A 60 -9.55 2.13 -16.87
CA SER A 60 -9.41 3.30 -17.76
C SER A 60 -9.17 4.60 -17.01
N VAL A 61 -9.20 4.59 -15.67
CA VAL A 61 -8.93 5.78 -14.87
C VAL A 61 -7.45 6.14 -14.99
N SER A 62 -7.18 7.39 -15.36
CA SER A 62 -5.84 7.94 -15.43
C SER A 62 -5.65 9.04 -14.39
N GLY A 63 -4.44 9.12 -13.83
CA GLY A 63 -4.12 10.10 -12.81
C GLY A 63 -2.74 9.89 -12.21
N THR A 64 -2.42 10.71 -11.21
CA THR A 64 -1.15 10.63 -10.48
C THR A 64 -1.41 10.35 -9.02
N ILE A 65 -0.76 9.32 -8.47
CA ILE A 65 -0.76 9.03 -7.03
C ILE A 65 0.63 9.39 -6.50
N ASN A 66 0.69 10.37 -5.60
CA ASN A 66 1.92 10.68 -4.87
C ASN A 66 1.94 9.83 -3.60
N LEU A 67 2.77 8.79 -3.59
CA LEU A 67 2.93 7.93 -2.43
C LEU A 67 4.18 8.36 -1.67
N LEU A 68 3.96 9.02 -0.54
CA LEU A 68 5.02 9.40 0.39
C LEU A 68 5.28 8.23 1.33
N THR A 69 6.49 7.70 1.30
CA THR A 69 6.88 6.61 2.20
C THR A 69 8.26 6.90 2.79
N GLU A 70 8.43 6.53 4.05
CA GLU A 70 9.70 6.67 4.77
C GLU A 70 10.74 5.62 4.34
N ARG A 71 10.28 4.51 3.76
CA ARG A 71 11.12 3.37 3.37
C ARG A 71 10.74 2.91 1.98
N ALA A 72 11.69 2.34 1.26
CA ALA A 72 11.42 1.77 -0.06
C ALA A 72 10.27 0.73 0.02
N PRO A 73 9.33 0.75 -0.93
CA PRO A 73 8.21 -0.18 -0.95
C PRO A 73 8.72 -1.62 -1.06
N CYS A 74 7.99 -2.53 -0.43
CA CYS A 74 8.32 -3.95 -0.52
C CYS A 74 8.12 -4.47 -1.94
N LEU A 75 8.72 -5.61 -2.27
CA LEU A 75 8.65 -6.19 -3.63
C LEU A 75 7.20 -6.32 -4.14
N ILE A 76 6.26 -6.64 -3.24
CA ILE A 76 4.83 -6.78 -3.58
C ILE A 76 4.21 -5.42 -3.87
N CYS A 77 4.46 -4.42 -3.03
CA CYS A 77 4.00 -3.05 -3.25
C CYS A 77 4.54 -2.53 -4.59
N SER A 78 5.81 -2.81 -4.92
CA SER A 78 6.40 -2.47 -6.21
C SER A 78 5.70 -3.17 -7.38
N ASN A 79 5.43 -4.48 -7.28
CA ASN A 79 4.67 -5.21 -8.30
C ASN A 79 3.25 -4.65 -8.48
N THR A 80 2.58 -4.31 -7.38
CA THR A 80 1.26 -3.68 -7.42
C THR A 80 1.32 -2.32 -8.10
N ILE A 81 2.34 -1.51 -7.78
CA ILE A 81 2.57 -0.21 -8.44
C ILE A 81 2.76 -0.39 -9.96
N GLU A 82 3.43 -1.44 -10.39
CA GLU A 82 3.58 -1.76 -11.81
C GLU A 82 2.23 -2.12 -12.47
N MET A 83 1.33 -2.81 -11.77
CA MET A 83 -0.01 -3.10 -12.29
C MET A 83 -0.89 -1.85 -12.47
N PHE A 84 -0.58 -0.74 -11.77
CA PHE A 84 -1.25 0.55 -11.97
C PHE A 84 -0.74 1.30 -13.22
N LYS A 85 0.42 0.95 -13.77
CA LYS A 85 0.88 1.44 -15.09
C LYS A 85 0.13 0.64 -16.18
N PRO A 86 -0.42 1.28 -17.22
CA PRO A 86 0.06 2.52 -17.87
C PRO A 86 -0.73 3.79 -17.55
N ASN A 87 -1.91 3.69 -16.94
CA ASN A 87 -2.84 4.82 -16.82
C ASN A 87 -2.60 5.68 -15.57
N ILE A 88 -2.08 5.07 -14.50
CA ILE A 88 -1.86 5.75 -13.23
C ILE A 88 -0.35 5.84 -12.95
N GLN A 89 0.13 7.07 -12.79
CA GLN A 89 1.52 7.34 -12.49
C GLN A 89 1.71 7.42 -10.98
N ILE A 90 2.43 6.46 -10.40
CA ILE A 90 2.73 6.46 -8.97
C ILE A 90 4.10 7.08 -8.74
N LEU A 91 4.14 8.26 -8.14
CA LEU A 91 5.37 8.93 -7.74
C LEU A 91 5.72 8.52 -6.30
N LEU A 92 6.76 7.72 -6.16
CA LEU A 92 7.35 7.38 -4.87
C LEU A 92 8.29 8.50 -4.44
N LEU A 93 7.86 9.28 -3.46
CA LEU A 93 8.73 10.26 -2.81
C LEU A 93 9.23 9.65 -1.52
N MET A 94 10.44 9.11 -1.61
CA MET A 94 11.16 8.58 -0.46
C MET A 94 11.76 9.77 0.28
N TYR A 95 11.09 10.22 1.34
CA TYR A 95 11.68 11.23 2.20
C TYR A 95 12.80 10.55 2.99
N PRO A 96 14.06 10.99 2.86
CA PRO A 96 15.05 10.59 3.83
C PRO A 96 14.54 11.10 5.16
N ILE A 97 14.19 10.19 6.06
CA ILE A 97 14.05 10.52 7.47
C ILE A 97 15.35 11.26 7.79
N MET A 98 15.23 12.55 8.11
CA MET A 98 16.34 13.37 8.55
C MET A 98 17.12 12.51 9.53
N ALA A 99 18.41 12.31 9.26
CA ALA A 99 19.32 11.72 10.23
C ALA A 99 19.15 12.51 11.53
N VAL A 100 18.46 11.90 12.50
CA VAL A 100 18.45 12.32 13.90
C VAL A 100 19.36 11.36 14.63
#